data_AF-A0A8J6YAN0-F1
#
_entry.id   AF-A0A8J6YAN0-F1
#
_cell.length_a   1.000
_cell.length_b   1.000
_cell.length_c   1.000
_cell.angle_alpha   90.00
_cell.angle_beta   90.00
_cell.angle_gamma   90.00
#
_symmetry.space_group_name_H-M   'P 1'
#
loop_
_entity.id
_entity.type
_entity.pdbx_description
1 polymer ?
#
loop_
_entity_poly.entity_id
_entity_poly.type
_entity_poly.pdbx_seq_one_letter_code
_entity_poly.pdbx_strand_id
1 'polypeptide(L)'
;CLHTHSSEAFVSQVLYQRITEGKIKVVRPRLVAADSIGSEPDAGGGSTAPAAGTEALLAEANEHLKKGAYEPATRHLTAAASLDPHNRELALVVKELESEVMAGIKEDGIVFDAVHVLETSLDELRNVSFSPEEGFILSRINGSSDIGSIMKISPLSELDSQLVFWKLARDGHIKLES
;
A
#
# COMPACT_ATOMS: atom_id res chain seq x y z
N CYS A 1 -9.77 -21.71 16.46
CA CYS A 1 -9.68 -21.65 14.98
C CYS A 1 -11.05 -21.34 14.40
N LEU A 2 -11.30 -20.09 14.03
CA LEU A 2 -12.52 -19.67 13.32
C LEU A 2 -12.06 -18.99 12.03
N HIS A 3 -11.83 -19.79 10.99
CA HIS A 3 -11.63 -19.27 9.65
C HIS A 3 -13.01 -18.97 9.05
N THR A 4 -13.45 -17.72 9.16
CA THR A 4 -14.67 -17.25 8.49
C THR A 4 -14.35 -16.90 7.04
N HIS A 5 -14.03 -17.90 6.21
CA HIS A 5 -14.04 -17.71 4.75
C HIS A 5 -15.49 -17.76 4.27
N SER A 6 -16.26 -16.71 4.54
CA SER A 6 -17.50 -16.48 3.80
C SER A 6 -17.13 -16.02 2.40
N SER A 7 -17.57 -16.74 1.37
CA SER A 7 -17.34 -16.33 -0.01
C SER A 7 -18.02 -14.99 -0.28
N GLU A 8 -17.43 -14.18 -1.16
CA GLU A 8 -17.98 -12.88 -1.57
C GLU A 8 -19.43 -13.00 -2.07
N ALA A 9 -19.73 -14.11 -2.77
CA ALA A 9 -21.08 -14.45 -3.23
C ALA A 9 -22.06 -14.62 -2.06
N PHE A 10 -21.65 -15.30 -0.98
CA PHE A 10 -22.47 -15.49 0.21
C PHE A 10 -22.74 -14.17 0.94
N VAL A 11 -21.70 -13.34 1.09
CA VAL A 11 -21.83 -12.01 1.73
C VAL A 11 -22.79 -11.12 0.91
N SER A 12 -22.63 -11.10 -0.41
CA SER A 12 -23.47 -10.30 -1.32
C SER A 12 -24.94 -10.75 -1.29
N GLN A 13 -25.20 -12.06 -1.26
CA GLN A 13 -26.56 -12.60 -1.16
C GLN A 13 -27.24 -12.20 0.16
N VAL A 14 -26.52 -12.29 1.27
CA VAL A 14 -27.04 -11.90 2.60
C VAL A 14 -27.36 -10.41 2.64
N LEU A 15 -26.47 -9.55 2.13
CA LEU A 15 -26.71 -8.10 2.07
C LEU A 15 -27.93 -7.77 1.21
N TYR A 16 -28.05 -8.38 0.03
CA TYR A 16 -29.19 -8.19 -0.86
C TYR A 16 -30.51 -8.56 -0.18
N GLN A 17 -30.57 -9.73 0.47
CA GLN A 17 -31.77 -10.17 1.19
C GLN A 17 -32.17 -9.15 2.28
N ARG A 18 -31.21 -8.64 3.05
CA ARG A 18 -31.48 -7.66 4.11
C ARG A 18 -31.91 -6.29 3.60
N ILE A 19 -31.42 -5.87 2.42
CA ILE A 19 -31.89 -4.67 1.73
C ILE A 19 -33.34 -4.87 1.27
N THR A 20 -33.68 -6.02 0.69
CA THR A 20 -35.06 -6.32 0.26
C THR A 20 -36.04 -6.43 1.42
N GLU A 21 -35.59 -6.87 2.59
CA GLU A 21 -36.37 -6.88 3.84
C GLU A 21 -36.53 -5.48 4.46
N GLY A 22 -35.95 -4.43 3.87
CA GLY A 22 -36.02 -3.05 4.37
C GLY A 22 -35.23 -2.79 5.66
N LYS A 23 -34.38 -3.75 6.09
CA LYS A 23 -33.62 -3.68 7.35
C LYS A 23 -32.29 -2.94 7.21
N ILE A 24 -31.85 -2.69 5.99
CA ILE A 24 -30.60 -1.97 5.69
C ILE A 24 -30.91 -0.84 4.72
N LYS A 25 -30.42 0.37 5.06
CA LYS A 25 -30.44 1.54 4.18
C LYS A 25 -29.03 1.78 3.67
N VAL A 26 -28.84 1.73 2.36
CA VAL A 26 -27.56 2.07 1.74
C VAL A 26 -27.37 3.59 1.85
N VAL A 27 -26.43 4.00 2.69
CA VAL A 27 -26.04 5.41 2.82
C VAL A 27 -24.92 5.66 1.84
N ARG A 28 -25.06 6.68 0.99
CA ARG A 28 -23.95 7.13 0.13
C ARG A 28 -22.81 7.57 1.05
N PRO A 29 -21.58 7.04 0.87
CA PRO A 29 -20.46 7.50 1.67
C PRO A 29 -20.33 9.00 1.45
N ARG A 30 -20.43 9.75 2.56
CA ARG A 30 -20.20 11.18 2.55
C ARG A 30 -18.71 11.35 2.26
N LEU A 31 -18.36 11.73 1.04
CA LEU A 31 -17.05 12.30 0.77
C LEU A 31 -16.94 13.48 1.73
N VAL A 32 -16.08 13.35 2.75
CA VAL A 32 -15.65 14.50 3.53
C VAL A 32 -14.73 15.27 2.61
N ALA A 33 -15.34 16.16 1.82
CA ALA A 33 -14.61 17.23 1.17
C ALA A 33 -13.88 18.00 2.28
N ALA A 34 -12.55 18.06 2.18
CA ALA A 34 -11.79 19.05 2.93
C ALA A 34 -12.32 20.42 2.51
N ASP A 35 -13.00 21.10 3.43
CA ASP A 35 -13.66 22.38 3.17
C ASP A 35 -12.62 23.48 2.82
N SER A 36 -12.60 23.84 1.54
CA SER A 36 -13.00 25.17 1.03
C SER A 36 -12.16 26.42 1.37
N ILE A 37 -11.30 26.82 0.42
CA ILE A 37 -11.16 28.22 -0.09
C ILE A 37 -10.65 28.10 -1.55
N GLY A 38 -11.27 28.56 -2.64
CA GLY A 38 -12.53 29.21 -2.94
C GLY A 38 -12.57 29.44 -4.47
N SER A 39 -13.78 29.64 -5.00
CA SER A 39 -14.11 30.14 -6.36
C SER A 39 -14.19 29.14 -7.52
N GLU A 40 -15.40 28.63 -7.73
CA GLU A 40 -16.01 28.37 -9.05
C GLU A 40 -16.62 29.70 -9.61
N PRO A 41 -17.01 29.84 -10.90
CA PRO A 41 -17.54 28.76 -11.75
C PRO A 41 -17.18 28.74 -13.25
N ASP A 42 -17.62 27.63 -13.85
CA ASP A 42 -18.05 27.45 -15.25
C ASP A 42 -16.98 27.16 -16.32
N ALA A 43 -16.93 25.91 -16.78
CA ALA A 43 -17.36 25.53 -18.14
C ALA A 43 -16.95 24.10 -18.53
N GLY A 44 -17.90 23.32 -19.08
CA GLY A 44 -17.67 22.19 -20.00
C GLY A 44 -17.28 20.86 -19.34
N GLY A 45 -18.04 19.77 -19.43
CA GLY A 45 -18.55 19.23 -20.69
C GLY A 45 -17.42 18.54 -21.45
N GLY A 46 -17.04 17.31 -21.06
CA GLY A 46 -16.01 16.55 -21.76
C GLY A 46 -15.73 15.18 -21.14
N SER A 47 -16.44 14.15 -21.60
CA SER A 47 -16.00 12.77 -21.47
C SER A 47 -14.74 12.57 -22.34
N THR A 48 -13.56 12.63 -21.72
CA THR A 48 -12.23 12.26 -22.24
C THR A 48 -11.26 12.46 -21.05
N ALA A 49 -10.38 11.57 -20.61
CA ALA A 49 -9.97 10.24 -21.02
C ALA A 49 -9.33 9.57 -19.78
N PRO A 50 -9.60 8.28 -19.48
CA PRO A 50 -8.87 7.57 -18.42
C PRO A 50 -7.34 7.59 -18.62
N ALA A 51 -6.89 7.69 -19.88
CA ALA A 51 -5.47 7.80 -20.24
C ALA A 51 -4.76 9.02 -19.63
N ALA A 52 -5.40 10.19 -19.56
CA ALA A 52 -4.78 11.40 -19.01
C ALA A 52 -4.56 11.31 -17.48
N GLY A 53 -5.45 10.60 -16.78
CA GLY A 53 -5.29 10.32 -15.35
C GLY A 53 -4.17 9.32 -15.07
N THR A 54 -4.08 8.25 -15.89
CA THR A 54 -3.03 7.25 -15.77
C THR A 54 -1.64 7.83 -16.03
N GLU A 55 -1.48 8.63 -17.09
CA GLU A 55 -0.21 9.28 -17.43
C GLU A 55 0.26 10.24 -16.32
N ALA A 56 -0.67 10.99 -15.71
CA ALA A 56 -0.36 11.88 -14.59
C ALA A 56 0.15 11.10 -13.36
N LEU A 57 -0.51 10.00 -13.00
CA LEU A 57 -0.09 9.16 -11.88
C LEU A 57 1.28 8.51 -12.09
N LEU A 58 1.60 8.09 -13.32
CA LEU A 58 2.91 7.56 -13.65
C LEU A 58 4.01 8.64 -13.56
N ALA A 59 3.70 9.87 -13.99
CA ALA A 59 4.63 10.99 -13.87
C ALA A 59 4.90 11.34 -12.39
N GLU A 60 3.87 11.36 -11.55
CA GLU A 60 3.99 11.57 -10.11
C GLU A 60 4.78 10.45 -9.43
N ALA A 61 4.51 9.18 -9.78
CA ALA A 61 5.26 8.04 -9.27
C ALA A 61 6.77 8.15 -9.57
N ASN A 62 7.12 8.55 -10.79
CA ASN A 62 8.52 8.75 -11.20
C ASN A 62 9.17 9.94 -10.47
N GLU A 63 8.43 11.01 -10.21
CA GLU A 63 8.93 12.12 -9.39
C GLU A 63 9.22 11.67 -7.96
N HIS A 64 8.37 10.82 -7.37
CA HIS A 64 8.59 10.24 -6.05
C HIS A 64 9.78 9.28 -6.02
N LEU A 65 9.98 8.46 -7.05
CA LEU A 65 11.15 7.61 -7.21
C LEU A 65 12.46 8.40 -7.18
N LYS A 66 12.53 9.51 -7.93
CA LYS A 66 13.70 10.39 -7.94
C LYS A 66 14.01 11.02 -6.58
N LYS A 67 13.00 11.15 -5.72
CA LYS A 67 13.12 11.68 -4.36
C LYS A 67 13.43 10.59 -3.32
N GLY A 68 13.53 9.31 -3.71
CA GLY A 68 13.66 8.18 -2.80
C GLY A 68 12.41 7.95 -1.94
N ALA A 69 11.25 8.43 -2.38
CA ALA A 69 9.99 8.31 -1.65
C ALA A 69 9.20 7.11 -2.20
N TYR A 70 9.55 5.90 -1.75
CA TYR A 70 8.99 4.66 -2.31
C TYR A 70 7.52 4.43 -1.97
N GLU A 71 7.08 4.76 -0.75
CA GLU A 71 5.66 4.62 -0.34
C GLU A 71 4.69 5.43 -1.21
N PRO A 72 4.89 6.75 -1.42
CA PRO A 72 4.01 7.46 -2.34
C PRO A 72 4.19 6.96 -3.78
N ALA A 73 5.39 6.58 -4.22
CA ALA A 73 5.58 6.04 -5.57
C ALA A 73 4.71 4.80 -5.82
N THR A 74 4.77 3.79 -4.95
CA THR A 74 3.97 2.57 -5.10
C THR A 74 2.47 2.84 -5.05
N ARG A 75 2.02 3.77 -4.20
CA ARG A 75 0.60 4.17 -4.15
C ARG A 75 0.09 4.74 -5.48
N HIS A 76 0.87 5.60 -6.14
CA HIS A 76 0.50 6.14 -7.46
C HIS A 76 0.55 5.05 -8.54
N LEU A 77 1.49 4.10 -8.47
CA LEU A 77 1.55 2.94 -9.37
C LEU A 77 0.33 2.03 -9.23
N THR A 78 -0.07 1.70 -8.00
CA THR A 78 -1.28 0.90 -7.74
C THR A 78 -2.54 1.62 -8.19
N ALA A 79 -2.62 2.94 -7.98
CA ALA A 79 -3.73 3.75 -8.47
C ALA A 79 -3.78 3.74 -10.01
N ALA A 80 -2.65 3.89 -10.69
CA ALA A 80 -2.57 3.83 -12.15
C ALA A 80 -3.03 2.45 -12.67
N ALA A 81 -2.54 1.36 -12.07
CA ALA A 81 -2.93 0.00 -12.44
C ALA A 81 -4.42 -0.29 -12.20
N SER A 82 -5.02 0.35 -11.18
CA SER A 82 -6.45 0.22 -10.87
C SER A 82 -7.35 0.97 -11.85
N LEU A 83 -6.86 2.05 -12.47
CA LEU A 83 -7.65 2.83 -13.45
C LEU A 83 -7.81 2.10 -14.78
N ASP A 84 -6.79 1.34 -15.21
CA ASP A 84 -6.85 0.58 -16.46
C ASP A 84 -6.26 -0.84 -16.31
N PRO A 85 -6.99 -1.78 -15.67
CA PRO A 85 -6.48 -3.12 -15.37
C PRO A 85 -6.27 -4.01 -16.61
N HIS A 86 -6.86 -3.66 -17.76
CA HIS A 86 -6.81 -4.46 -18.98
C HIS A 86 -5.72 -4.00 -19.95
N ASN A 87 -5.05 -2.88 -19.66
CA ASN A 87 -4.00 -2.35 -20.48
C ASN A 87 -2.67 -3.05 -20.19
N ARG A 88 -2.28 -3.92 -21.13
CA ARG A 88 -1.04 -4.69 -21.03
C ARG A 88 0.21 -3.81 -21.07
N GLU A 89 0.19 -2.71 -21.83
CA GLU A 89 1.34 -1.80 -21.91
C GLU A 89 1.54 -1.09 -20.57
N LEU A 90 0.46 -0.61 -19.96
CA LEU A 90 0.48 -0.02 -18.63
C LEU A 90 1.01 -1.01 -17.58
N ALA A 91 0.54 -2.25 -17.60
CA ALA A 91 1.00 -3.28 -16.67
C ALA A 91 2.52 -3.55 -16.79
N LEU A 92 3.09 -3.45 -17.99
CA LEU A 92 4.54 -3.59 -18.19
C LEU A 92 5.29 -2.39 -17.60
N VAL A 93 4.82 -1.17 -17.83
CA VAL A 93 5.41 0.05 -17.27
C VAL A 93 5.34 0.06 -15.74
N VAL A 94 4.19 -0.30 -15.16
CA VAL A 94 4.03 -0.41 -13.70
C VAL A 94 5.01 -1.42 -13.13
N LYS A 95 5.13 -2.60 -13.75
CA LYS A 95 6.07 -3.64 -13.31
C LYS A 95 7.53 -3.18 -13.39
N GLU A 96 7.90 -2.42 -14.43
CA GLU A 96 9.25 -1.86 -14.56
C GLU A 96 9.55 -0.88 -13.43
N LEU A 97 8.61 0.03 -13.14
CA LEU A 97 8.75 1.00 -12.05
C LEU A 97 8.74 0.34 -10.67
N GLU A 98 7.94 -0.71 -10.46
CA GLU A 98 7.99 -1.51 -9.23
C GLU A 98 9.36 -2.19 -9.05
N SER A 99 9.97 -2.66 -10.14
CA SER A 99 11.33 -3.21 -10.09
C SER A 99 12.36 -2.14 -9.73
N GLU A 100 12.17 -0.89 -10.17
CA GLU A 100 13.01 0.24 -9.78
C GLU A 100 12.84 0.59 -8.31
N VAL A 101 11.60 0.57 -7.79
CA VAL A 101 11.33 0.71 -6.34
C VAL A 101 12.10 -0.34 -5.54
N MET A 102 11.99 -1.62 -5.94
CA MET A 102 12.69 -2.71 -5.24
C MET A 102 14.22 -2.55 -5.30
N ALA A 103 14.75 -2.08 -6.42
CA ALA A 103 16.18 -1.80 -6.56
C ALA A 103 16.61 -0.68 -5.60
N GLY A 104 15.86 0.41 -5.52
CA GLY A 104 16.14 1.51 -4.59
C GLY A 104 16.06 1.10 -3.12
N ILE A 105 15.06 0.30 -2.74
CA ILE A 105 14.94 -0.24 -1.38
C ILE A 105 16.15 -1.13 -1.02
N LYS A 106 16.64 -1.91 -1.98
CA LYS A 106 17.83 -2.74 -1.81
C LYS A 106 19.10 -1.90 -1.64
N GLU A 107 19.23 -0.81 -2.38
CA GLU A 107 20.34 0.15 -2.23
C GLU A 107 20.35 0.82 -0.86
N ASP A 108 19.17 1.03 -0.26
CA ASP A 108 19.00 1.54 1.11
C ASP A 108 19.32 0.49 2.21
N GLY A 109 19.80 -0.71 1.83
CA GLY A 109 20.29 -1.72 2.76
C GLY A 109 19.25 -2.79 3.16
N ILE A 110 18.05 -2.74 2.59
CA ILE A 110 17.02 -3.76 2.81
C ILE A 110 17.25 -4.93 1.84
N VAL A 111 18.13 -5.84 2.24
CA VAL A 111 18.50 -7.03 1.46
C VAL A 111 17.89 -8.28 2.08
N PHE A 112 17.54 -9.29 1.27
CA PHE A 112 16.92 -10.52 1.79
C PHE A 112 17.74 -11.24 2.85
N ASP A 113 19.06 -11.27 2.70
CA ASP A 113 19.96 -11.97 3.61
C ASP A 113 20.30 -11.14 4.86
N ALA A 114 19.77 -9.92 4.98
CA ALA A 114 20.04 -9.04 6.11
C ALA A 114 19.21 -9.41 7.34
N VAL A 115 19.87 -9.50 8.48
CA VAL A 115 19.24 -9.68 9.79
C VAL A 115 19.05 -8.31 10.42
N HIS A 116 17.82 -8.00 10.81
CA HIS A 116 17.48 -6.76 11.48
C HIS A 116 17.15 -7.00 12.95
N VAL A 117 17.54 -6.05 13.79
CA VAL A 117 17.23 -6.00 15.22
C VAL A 117 16.36 -4.79 15.51
N LEU A 118 15.51 -4.89 16.54
CA LEU A 118 14.76 -3.75 17.04
C LEU A 118 15.75 -2.73 17.62
N GLU A 119 15.66 -1.49 17.15
CA GLU A 119 16.46 -0.38 17.68
C GLU A 119 15.74 0.31 18.84
N THR A 120 14.42 0.43 18.73
CA THR A 120 13.55 1.07 19.71
C THR A 120 13.13 0.09 20.82
N SER A 121 12.94 0.57 22.05
CA SER A 121 12.46 -0.27 23.15
C SER A 121 10.99 -0.68 22.97
N LEU A 122 10.57 -1.80 23.59
CA LEU A 122 9.18 -2.28 23.49
C LEU A 122 8.15 -1.27 24.05
N ASP A 123 8.50 -0.49 25.08
CA ASP A 123 7.62 0.53 25.64
C ASP A 123 7.41 1.71 24.68
N GLU A 124 8.45 2.11 23.94
CA GLU A 124 8.37 3.15 22.91
C GLU A 124 7.56 2.66 21.71
N LEU A 125 7.77 1.43 21.25
CA LEU A 125 6.97 0.81 20.18
C LEU A 125 5.48 0.78 20.54
N ARG A 126 5.12 0.57 21.81
CA ARG A 126 3.70 0.57 22.24
C ARG A 126 3.03 1.94 22.10
N ASN A 127 3.78 3.02 22.09
CA ASN A 127 3.25 4.38 21.97
C ASN A 127 3.18 4.86 20.51
N VAL A 128 3.69 4.07 19.56
CA VAL A 128 3.62 4.34 18.12
C VAL A 128 2.42 3.61 17.53
N SER A 129 1.68 4.30 16.66
CA SER A 129 0.59 3.69 15.90
C SER A 129 1.14 3.00 14.66
N PHE A 130 1.26 1.68 14.72
CA PHE A 130 1.65 0.86 13.58
C PHE A 130 0.43 0.41 12.77
N SER A 131 0.61 0.30 11.45
CA SER A 131 -0.33 -0.39 10.58
C SER A 131 -0.34 -1.91 10.89
N PRO A 132 -1.39 -2.65 10.48
CA PRO A 132 -1.41 -4.10 10.63
C PRO A 132 -0.20 -4.79 9.96
N GLU A 133 0.23 -4.29 8.81
CA GLU A 133 1.37 -4.79 8.05
C GLU A 133 2.70 -4.55 8.79
N GLU A 134 2.89 -3.33 9.30
CA GLU A 134 4.05 -2.98 10.13
C GLU A 134 4.11 -3.81 11.41
N GLY A 135 2.98 -3.92 12.11
CA GLY A 135 2.87 -4.73 13.33
C GLY A 135 3.15 -6.21 13.08
N PHE A 136 2.71 -6.74 11.93
CA PHE A 136 3.02 -8.11 11.54
C PHE A 136 4.53 -8.30 11.38
N ILE A 137 5.19 -7.45 10.59
CA ILE A 137 6.64 -7.54 10.35
C ILE A 137 7.41 -7.38 11.67
N LEU A 138 7.11 -6.36 12.47
CA LEU A 138 7.73 -6.13 13.78
C LEU A 138 7.59 -7.34 14.72
N SER A 139 6.44 -8.02 14.71
CA SER A 139 6.23 -9.21 15.54
C SER A 139 7.12 -10.41 15.17
N ARG A 140 7.73 -10.39 13.98
CA ARG A 140 8.62 -11.44 13.47
C ARG A 140 10.09 -11.08 13.55
N ILE A 141 10.42 -9.82 13.83
CA ILE A 141 11.80 -9.38 14.03
C ILE A 141 12.26 -9.83 15.40
N ASN A 142 13.13 -10.84 15.41
CA ASN A 142 13.69 -11.44 16.61
C ASN A 142 15.22 -11.33 16.69
N GLY A 143 15.85 -10.64 15.73
CA GLY A 143 17.31 -10.52 15.65
C GLY A 143 18.04 -11.78 15.22
N SER A 144 17.34 -12.82 14.76
CA SER A 144 17.98 -14.05 14.28
C SER A 144 17.52 -14.50 12.90
N SER A 145 16.39 -13.96 12.43
CA SER A 145 15.78 -14.31 11.14
C SER A 145 16.12 -13.24 10.12
N ASP A 146 16.56 -13.66 8.94
CA ASP A 146 16.78 -12.77 7.80
C ASP A 146 15.44 -12.24 7.23
N ILE A 147 15.49 -11.11 6.53
CA ILE A 147 14.33 -10.51 5.87
C ILE A 147 13.64 -11.51 4.96
N GLY A 148 14.39 -12.27 4.15
CA GLY A 148 13.84 -13.24 3.20
C GLY A 148 13.00 -14.33 3.89
N SER A 149 13.46 -14.83 5.03
CA SER A 149 12.73 -15.81 5.85
C SER A 149 11.46 -15.22 6.46
N ILE A 150 11.49 -13.97 6.94
CA ILE A 150 10.29 -13.29 7.44
C ILE A 150 9.29 -13.04 6.30
N MET A 151 9.77 -12.64 5.12
CA MET A 151 8.95 -12.40 3.94
C MET A 151 8.27 -13.69 3.45
N LYS A 152 8.93 -14.84 3.50
CA LYS A 152 8.34 -16.14 3.12
C LYS A 152 7.13 -16.54 3.97
N ILE A 153 7.05 -16.07 5.21
CA ILE A 153 5.91 -16.33 6.11
C ILE A 153 4.95 -15.14 6.20
N SER A 154 5.22 -14.06 5.47
CA SER A 154 4.41 -12.86 5.42
C SER A 154 3.17 -13.09 4.55
N PRO A 155 1.99 -12.57 4.93
CA PRO A 155 0.82 -12.56 4.07
C PRO A 155 0.89 -11.47 2.98
N LEU A 156 1.92 -10.62 3.01
CA LEU A 156 2.09 -9.49 2.12
C LEU A 156 2.79 -9.89 0.82
N SER A 157 2.65 -9.06 -0.22
CA SER A 157 3.46 -9.20 -1.42
C SER A 157 4.94 -8.96 -1.13
N GLU A 158 5.82 -9.37 -2.06
CA GLU A 158 7.26 -9.17 -1.94
C GLU A 158 7.62 -7.68 -1.84
N LEU A 159 7.05 -6.87 -2.73
CA LEU A 159 7.23 -5.41 -2.76
C LEU A 159 6.71 -4.76 -1.48
N ASP A 160 5.49 -5.10 -1.05
CA ASP A 160 4.89 -4.51 0.15
C ASP A 160 5.71 -4.84 1.40
N SER A 161 6.20 -6.09 1.49
CA SER A 161 7.04 -6.48 2.63
C SER A 161 8.34 -5.68 2.68
N GLN A 162 9.03 -5.55 1.54
CA GLN A 162 10.26 -4.74 1.45
C GLN A 162 10.01 -3.27 1.81
N LEU A 163 8.88 -2.72 1.36
CA LEU A 163 8.50 -1.34 1.63
C LEU A 163 8.22 -1.11 3.13
N VAL A 164 7.59 -2.07 3.80
CA VAL A 164 7.40 -2.04 5.26
C VAL A 164 8.74 -2.11 5.98
N PHE A 165 9.66 -3.00 5.58
CA PHE A 165 11.00 -3.05 6.17
C PHE A 165 11.77 -1.75 5.98
N TRP A 166 11.76 -1.19 4.76
CA TRP A 166 12.37 0.09 4.46
C TRP A 166 11.82 1.22 5.33
N LYS A 167 10.49 1.30 5.46
CA LYS A 167 9.84 2.32 6.29
C LYS A 167 10.24 2.20 7.75
N LEU A 168 10.18 1.00 8.31
CA LEU A 168 10.59 0.75 9.71
C LEU A 168 12.06 1.09 9.95
N ALA A 169 12.94 0.82 8.98
CA ALA A 169 14.35 1.16 9.09
C ALA A 169 14.57 2.67 9.01
N ARG A 170 13.90 3.34 8.06
CA ARG A 170 13.97 4.79 7.87
C ARG A 170 13.44 5.57 9.08
N ASP A 171 12.38 5.05 9.71
CA ASP A 171 11.77 5.67 10.89
C ASP A 171 12.53 5.32 12.20
N GLY A 172 13.63 4.55 12.10
CA GLY A 172 14.53 4.24 13.23
C GLY A 172 14.00 3.17 14.19
N HIS A 173 13.05 2.35 13.74
CA HIS A 173 12.50 1.25 14.55
C HIS A 173 13.34 -0.01 14.48
N ILE A 174 14.01 -0.22 13.35
CA ILE A 174 14.85 -1.38 13.10
C ILE A 174 16.19 -0.94 12.52
N LYS A 175 17.23 -1.70 12.81
CA LYS A 175 18.55 -1.50 12.24
C LYS A 175 19.18 -2.82 11.84
N LEU A 176 20.14 -2.75 10.94
CA LEU A 176 20.94 -3.90 10.56
C LEU A 176 21.75 -4.40 11.78
N GLU A 177 21.74 -5.71 12.02
CA GLU A 177 22.66 -6.32 12.98
C GLU A 177 24.11 -6.16 12.45
N SER A 178 24.97 -5.52 13.25
CA SER A 178 26.38 -5.28 12.91
C SER A 178 27.30 -6.33 13.51
#